data_AF-A0A3D2S1L0-F1
#
_entry.id   AF-A0A3D2S1L0-F1
#
_cell.length_a   1.000
_cell.length_b   1.000
_cell.length_c   1.000
_cell.angle_alpha   90.00
_cell.angle_beta   90.00
_cell.angle_gamma   90.00
#
_symmetry.space_group_name_H-M   'P 1'
#
loop_
_entity.id
_entity.type
_entity.pdbx_description
1 polymer ?
#
loop_
_entity_poly.entity_id
_entity_poly.type
_entity_poly.pdbx_seq_one_letter_code
_entity_poly.pdbx_strand_id
1 'polypeptide(L)'
;MLVIKQLVAMLGFYVFTFCIANSASIIAEESRFETWQQGRPFTIGAMYYDGPYGPPAQLPVPEGAQPDMALFRYAGLNMLDEVSWSMGGHERYPGASAAQEACIPFMILGAALQEDSSEAMNAFQSHVMFMATDPRWSGFCGVQLADEPRNPVNQANHRLQRDWLVQTYPHLLTLICEVLTDYPTCEKEFEIIRPDAFIYQWYPYYTSDTDSLDITPYMYACLARASKFNQERGTGFFIARGVTGPPKSDSLLRINTYAALAYGCKGFMDFSWDSSDRYKQTQLIPDPPDWGYVSYRRGKASPTSHLEKMARINREVANIGHTLLELQHVRTYHLNLETKNYGAEFQYHIDDMKKDG
;
A
#
# COMPACT_ATOMS: atom_id res chain seq x y z
N MET A 1 39.99 -20.49 47.92
CA MET A 1 38.57 -20.79 47.62
C MET A 1 37.70 -19.55 47.32
N LEU A 2 38.14 -18.32 47.64
CA LEU A 2 37.37 -17.09 47.34
C LEU A 2 37.50 -16.61 45.87
N VAL A 3 38.64 -16.83 45.22
CA VAL A 3 38.95 -16.25 43.89
C VAL A 3 38.13 -16.88 42.75
N ILE A 4 37.77 -18.17 42.87
CA ILE A 4 36.99 -18.88 41.85
C ILE A 4 35.52 -18.43 41.84
N LYS A 5 34.96 -18.05 43.00
CA LYS A 5 33.58 -17.57 43.09
C LYS A 5 33.39 -16.19 42.46
N GLN A 6 34.41 -15.32 42.48
CA GLN A 6 34.35 -14.01 41.82
C GLN A 6 34.50 -14.10 40.30
N LEU A 7 35.32 -15.02 39.78
CA LEU A 7 35.44 -15.23 38.34
C LEU A 7 34.15 -15.82 37.72
N VAL A 8 33.49 -16.75 38.40
CA VAL A 8 32.21 -17.32 37.93
C VAL A 8 31.08 -16.28 37.99
N ALA A 9 31.09 -15.39 38.98
CA ALA A 9 30.14 -14.29 39.04
C ALA A 9 30.36 -13.25 37.94
N MET A 10 31.62 -12.92 37.59
CA MET A 10 31.93 -12.01 36.49
C MET A 10 31.64 -12.60 35.10
N LEU A 11 31.95 -13.88 34.87
CA LEU A 11 31.58 -14.58 33.62
C LEU A 11 30.07 -14.76 33.49
N GLY A 12 29.38 -15.04 34.60
CA GLY A 12 27.92 -15.07 34.66
C GLY A 12 27.31 -13.72 34.31
N PHE A 13 27.87 -12.61 34.82
CA PHE A 13 27.39 -11.26 34.51
C PHE A 13 27.67 -10.85 33.06
N TYR A 14 28.83 -11.19 32.50
CA TYR A 14 29.14 -10.88 31.09
C TYR A 14 28.29 -11.70 30.12
N VAL A 15 28.03 -12.98 30.40
CA VAL A 15 27.16 -13.82 29.57
C VAL A 15 25.69 -13.41 29.71
N PHE A 16 25.23 -13.03 30.91
CA PHE A 16 23.87 -12.49 31.07
C PHE A 16 23.69 -11.11 30.41
N THR A 17 24.70 -10.24 30.45
CA THR A 17 24.62 -8.91 29.81
C THR A 17 24.69 -9.02 28.28
N PHE A 18 25.44 -10.01 27.74
CA PHE A 18 25.48 -10.24 26.28
C PHE A 18 24.26 -10.99 25.75
N CYS A 19 23.58 -11.80 26.56
CA CYS A 19 22.32 -12.45 26.17
C CYS A 19 21.07 -11.58 26.39
N ILE A 20 21.14 -10.54 27.23
CA ILE A 20 20.06 -9.55 27.39
C ILE A 20 20.19 -8.38 26.39
N ALA A 21 21.36 -8.20 25.76
CA ALA A 21 21.58 -7.18 24.74
C ALA A 21 21.09 -7.55 23.32
N ASN A 22 20.45 -8.71 23.13
CA ASN A 22 19.85 -9.11 21.83
C ASN A 22 18.36 -9.48 21.95
N SER A 23 17.74 -9.13 23.06
CA SER A 23 16.28 -9.23 23.28
C SER A 23 15.71 -7.92 23.84
N ALA A 24 16.43 -6.82 23.62
CA ALA A 24 15.81 -5.50 23.58
C ALA A 24 14.89 -5.49 22.36
N SER A 25 13.61 -5.67 22.66
CA SER A 25 12.45 -5.54 21.80
C SER A 25 12.73 -4.81 20.47
N ILE A 26 12.55 -5.53 19.36
CA ILE A 26 12.20 -4.96 18.04
C ILE A 26 10.93 -4.09 18.15
N ILE A 27 10.21 -4.19 19.28
CA ILE A 27 9.03 -3.44 19.68
C ILE A 27 9.44 -2.30 20.65
N ALA A 28 10.04 -1.21 20.17
CA ALA A 28 10.13 0.06 20.92
C ALA A 28 10.66 1.28 20.14
N GLU A 29 10.95 1.19 18.83
CA GLU A 29 10.81 2.40 18.01
C GLU A 29 9.31 2.59 17.83
N GLU A 30 8.77 3.72 18.29
CA GLU A 30 7.46 4.17 17.84
C GLU A 30 7.52 4.16 16.31
N SER A 31 6.67 3.35 15.70
CA SER A 31 6.80 3.11 14.27
C SER A 31 6.68 4.44 13.53
N ARG A 32 7.53 4.66 12.52
CA ARG A 32 7.40 5.83 11.62
C ARG A 32 6.01 5.91 11.02
N PHE A 33 5.39 4.76 10.73
CA PHE A 33 4.01 4.69 10.28
C PHE A 33 3.03 5.14 11.37
N GLU A 34 3.19 4.67 12.62
CA GLU A 34 2.33 5.10 13.73
C GLU A 34 2.42 6.61 13.93
N THR A 35 3.63 7.17 13.96
CA THR A 35 3.87 8.62 14.04
C THR A 35 3.24 9.36 12.86
N TRP A 36 3.37 8.83 11.64
CA TRP A 36 2.76 9.43 10.46
C TRP A 36 1.22 9.40 10.52
N GLN A 37 0.62 8.33 11.03
CA GLN A 37 -0.83 8.14 11.14
C GLN A 37 -1.44 8.98 12.27
N GLN A 38 -0.65 9.42 13.26
CA GLN A 38 -1.13 10.27 14.35
C GLN A 38 -1.77 11.57 13.81
N GLY A 39 -3.00 11.82 14.24
CA GLY A 39 -3.76 13.01 13.83
C GLY A 39 -4.26 12.99 12.38
N ARG A 40 -4.05 11.90 11.63
CA ARG A 40 -4.61 11.71 10.28
C ARG A 40 -5.91 10.90 10.35
N PRO A 41 -6.89 11.19 9.46
CA PRO A 41 -8.05 10.32 9.31
C PRO A 41 -7.63 8.93 8.82
N PHE A 42 -8.54 7.96 8.95
CA PHE A 42 -8.37 6.66 8.31
C PHE A 42 -8.19 6.87 6.80
N THR A 43 -7.12 6.29 6.24
CA THR A 43 -6.73 6.55 4.87
C THR A 43 -7.58 5.74 3.90
N ILE A 44 -8.23 6.40 2.95
CA ILE A 44 -8.95 5.80 1.84
C ILE A 44 -8.47 6.51 0.58
N GLY A 45 -7.55 5.90 -0.15
CA GLY A 45 -6.95 6.48 -1.33
C GLY A 45 -7.21 5.69 -2.60
N ALA A 46 -6.73 6.22 -3.71
CA ALA A 46 -6.70 5.54 -4.99
C ALA A 46 -5.39 5.84 -5.74
N MET A 47 -4.89 4.82 -6.43
CA MET A 47 -3.79 4.92 -7.37
C MET A 47 -4.26 5.65 -8.62
N TYR A 48 -3.61 6.77 -8.92
CA TYR A 48 -3.81 7.55 -10.12
C TYR A 48 -2.72 7.20 -11.14
N TYR A 49 -3.13 6.67 -12.28
CA TYR A 49 -2.29 6.60 -13.46
C TYR A 49 -2.65 7.79 -14.34
N ASP A 50 -1.73 8.24 -15.20
CA ASP A 50 -2.01 9.18 -16.30
C ASP A 50 -2.84 8.50 -17.40
N GLY A 51 -3.90 7.82 -16.96
CA GLY A 51 -4.82 6.97 -17.70
C GLY A 51 -5.32 7.58 -18.99
N PRO A 52 -5.63 8.89 -19.08
CA PRO A 52 -6.15 9.43 -20.32
C PRO A 52 -5.16 9.48 -21.49
N TYR A 53 -3.85 9.26 -21.27
CA TYR A 53 -2.84 9.60 -22.28
C TYR A 53 -1.77 8.54 -22.55
N GLY A 54 -1.55 7.57 -21.65
CA GLY A 54 -0.55 6.53 -21.82
C GLY A 54 0.88 7.08 -22.02
N PRO A 55 1.90 6.22 -22.17
CA PRO A 55 3.23 6.68 -22.56
C PRO A 55 3.20 7.39 -23.91
N PRO A 56 3.94 8.51 -24.12
CA PRO A 56 5.18 8.87 -23.41
C PRO A 56 5.17 10.20 -22.63
N ALA A 57 5.97 10.22 -21.54
CA ALA A 57 6.27 11.35 -20.63
C ALA A 57 6.60 12.71 -21.29
N GLN A 58 7.04 12.70 -22.56
CA GLN A 58 7.63 13.84 -23.27
C GLN A 58 6.61 14.74 -23.98
N LEU A 59 5.33 14.33 -24.06
CA LEU A 59 4.29 15.18 -24.62
C LEU A 59 3.81 16.20 -23.57
N PRO A 60 3.36 17.41 -23.97
CA PRO A 60 2.73 18.33 -23.03
C PRO A 60 1.49 17.67 -22.42
N VAL A 61 1.34 17.78 -21.09
CA VAL A 61 0.16 17.32 -20.34
C VAL A 61 -1.09 17.89 -21.01
N PRO A 62 -1.97 17.06 -21.57
CA PRO A 62 -3.14 17.57 -22.28
C PRO A 62 -4.17 18.15 -21.30
N GLU A 63 -4.97 19.08 -21.79
CA GLU A 63 -6.10 19.64 -21.03
C GLU A 63 -7.06 18.50 -20.65
N GLY A 64 -7.31 18.32 -19.33
CA GLY A 64 -8.13 17.23 -18.79
C GLY A 64 -7.38 16.04 -18.18
N ALA A 65 -6.04 16.07 -18.13
CA ALA A 65 -5.20 15.05 -17.48
C ALA A 65 -5.18 15.07 -15.96
N GLN A 66 -6.00 15.89 -15.34
CA GLN A 66 -6.11 15.94 -13.90
C GLN A 66 -7.27 15.05 -13.45
N PRO A 67 -7.13 14.32 -12.33
CA PRO A 67 -8.27 13.69 -11.69
C PRO A 67 -9.30 14.76 -11.32
N ASP A 68 -10.58 14.45 -11.57
CA ASP A 68 -11.68 15.29 -11.08
C ASP A 68 -11.76 15.18 -9.56
N MET A 69 -11.22 16.18 -8.86
CA MET A 69 -11.15 16.16 -7.41
C MET A 69 -12.52 16.32 -6.72
N ALA A 70 -13.55 16.79 -7.43
CA ALA A 70 -14.90 16.80 -6.90
C ALA A 70 -15.48 15.37 -6.89
N LEU A 71 -15.28 14.60 -7.96
CA LEU A 71 -15.61 13.18 -8.00
C LEU A 71 -14.76 12.37 -7.01
N PHE A 72 -13.48 12.73 -6.83
CA PHE A 72 -12.57 12.11 -5.87
C PHE A 72 -13.10 12.23 -4.44
N ARG A 73 -13.51 13.44 -4.04
CA ARG A 73 -14.15 13.69 -2.74
C ARG A 73 -15.51 13.01 -2.62
N TYR A 74 -16.31 13.02 -3.69
CA TYR A 74 -17.59 12.30 -3.72
C TYR A 74 -17.42 10.81 -3.45
N ALA A 75 -16.38 10.20 -4.02
CA ALA A 75 -15.99 8.82 -3.80
C ALA A 75 -15.54 8.52 -2.36
N GLY A 76 -15.41 9.53 -1.50
CA GLY A 76 -14.96 9.38 -0.12
C GLY A 76 -13.45 9.15 -0.01
N LEU A 77 -12.69 9.47 -1.06
CA LEU A 77 -11.25 9.33 -1.08
C LEU A 77 -10.58 10.56 -0.45
N ASN A 78 -9.51 10.33 0.32
CA ASN A 78 -8.78 11.34 1.07
C ASN A 78 -7.25 11.29 0.91
N MET A 79 -6.72 10.40 0.06
CA MET A 79 -5.31 10.36 -0.31
C MET A 79 -5.15 9.94 -1.77
N LEU A 80 -4.29 10.61 -2.53
CA LEU A 80 -3.97 10.23 -3.92
C LEU A 80 -2.58 9.61 -3.98
N ASP A 81 -2.44 8.46 -4.66
CA ASP A 81 -1.13 7.89 -4.95
C ASP A 81 -0.82 8.05 -6.44
N GLU A 82 0.08 8.97 -6.76
CA GLU A 82 0.43 9.33 -8.13
C GLU A 82 1.47 8.35 -8.67
N VAL A 83 0.97 7.33 -9.38
CA VAL A 83 1.76 6.22 -9.90
C VAL A 83 2.02 6.33 -11.40
N SER A 84 1.74 7.47 -12.03
CA SER A 84 1.93 7.70 -13.48
C SER A 84 3.34 7.35 -13.98
N TRP A 85 4.36 7.49 -13.13
CA TRP A 85 5.75 7.13 -13.48
C TRP A 85 5.95 5.64 -13.79
N SER A 86 5.16 4.73 -13.21
CA SER A 86 5.21 3.29 -13.51
C SER A 86 5.05 2.98 -15.00
N MET A 87 4.39 3.87 -15.74
CA MET A 87 4.00 3.70 -17.12
C MET A 87 4.76 4.63 -18.09
N GLY A 88 5.89 5.21 -17.65
CA GLY A 88 6.60 6.23 -18.43
C GLY A 88 5.75 7.51 -18.61
N GLY A 89 4.93 7.84 -17.61
CA GLY A 89 4.05 9.02 -17.58
C GLY A 89 4.77 10.34 -17.34
N HIS A 90 4.02 11.43 -17.30
CA HIS A 90 4.57 12.79 -17.37
C HIS A 90 5.39 13.18 -16.13
N GLU A 91 6.55 13.83 -16.35
CA GLU A 91 7.41 14.43 -15.32
C GLU A 91 6.72 15.55 -14.50
N ARG A 92 5.50 15.93 -14.87
CA ARG A 92 4.75 17.06 -14.31
C ARG A 92 3.74 16.67 -13.22
N TYR A 93 3.57 15.39 -12.93
CA TYR A 93 2.71 14.89 -11.85
C TYR A 93 1.30 15.55 -11.82
N PRO A 94 0.46 15.35 -12.85
CA PRO A 94 -0.83 16.03 -12.95
C PRO A 94 -1.79 15.65 -11.82
N GLY A 95 -1.77 14.39 -11.36
CA GLY A 95 -2.56 13.95 -10.20
C GLY A 95 -2.08 14.59 -8.90
N ALA A 96 -0.76 14.65 -8.67
CA ALA A 96 -0.20 15.35 -7.51
C ALA A 96 -0.59 16.84 -7.52
N SER A 97 -0.52 17.50 -8.69
CA SER A 97 -0.90 18.92 -8.84
C SER A 97 -2.36 19.14 -8.47
N ALA A 98 -3.27 18.29 -8.99
CA ALA A 98 -4.69 18.36 -8.68
C ALA A 98 -4.98 18.07 -7.20
N ALA A 99 -4.31 17.08 -6.61
CA ALA A 99 -4.44 16.74 -5.20
C ALA A 99 -3.99 17.91 -4.31
N GLN A 100 -2.86 18.53 -4.65
CA GLN A 100 -2.34 19.70 -3.95
C GLN A 100 -3.31 20.89 -4.01
N GLU A 101 -3.80 21.26 -5.19
CA GLU A 101 -4.79 22.33 -5.36
C GLU A 101 -6.08 22.04 -4.57
N ALA A 102 -6.49 20.77 -4.52
CA ALA A 102 -7.65 20.34 -3.77
C ALA A 102 -7.38 20.12 -2.27
N CYS A 103 -6.17 20.36 -1.76
CA CYS A 103 -5.77 20.08 -0.37
C CYS A 103 -6.04 18.62 0.04
N ILE A 104 -5.73 17.69 -0.85
CA ILE A 104 -5.74 16.24 -0.62
C ILE A 104 -4.29 15.78 -0.45
N PRO A 105 -3.95 15.09 0.66
CA PRO A 105 -2.65 14.45 0.80
C PRO A 105 -2.33 13.53 -0.37
N PHE A 106 -1.06 13.49 -0.77
CA PHE A 106 -0.65 12.65 -1.89
C PHE A 106 0.74 12.06 -1.71
N MET A 107 0.95 10.96 -2.40
CA MET A 107 2.23 10.28 -2.55
C MET A 107 2.57 10.20 -4.03
N ILE A 108 3.83 9.89 -4.32
CA ILE A 108 4.28 9.59 -5.68
C ILE A 108 4.92 8.21 -5.70
N LEU A 109 4.86 7.54 -6.85
CA LEU A 109 5.75 6.43 -7.11
C LEU A 109 7.19 6.95 -7.28
N GLY A 110 8.10 6.39 -6.48
CA GLY A 110 9.53 6.55 -6.66
C GLY A 110 9.93 6.12 -8.07
N ALA A 111 10.89 6.81 -8.68
CA ALA A 111 11.25 6.64 -10.09
C ALA A 111 11.26 5.17 -10.52
N ALA A 112 10.26 4.80 -11.32
CA ALA A 112 10.09 3.45 -11.81
C ALA A 112 11.11 3.17 -12.93
N LEU A 113 11.79 2.03 -12.81
CA LEU A 113 12.42 1.30 -13.90
C LEU A 113 13.57 2.03 -14.61
N GLN A 114 14.81 1.83 -14.15
CA GLN A 114 15.92 1.33 -14.98
C GLN A 114 17.24 1.31 -14.19
N GLU A 115 17.73 0.08 -13.97
CA GLU A 115 19.12 -0.34 -13.68
C GLU A 115 19.90 0.34 -12.53
N ASP A 116 20.87 -0.40 -12.03
CA ASP A 116 21.79 -0.04 -10.95
C ASP A 116 22.63 1.18 -11.38
N SER A 117 22.09 2.39 -11.20
CA SER A 117 22.69 3.60 -11.72
C SER A 117 22.50 4.77 -10.74
N SER A 118 23.56 5.56 -10.62
CA SER A 118 23.53 6.86 -9.93
C SER A 118 22.46 7.79 -10.51
N GLU A 119 22.10 7.61 -11.78
CA GLU A 119 21.05 8.36 -12.47
C GLU A 119 19.66 8.11 -11.86
N ALA A 120 19.31 6.85 -11.57
CA ALA A 120 18.04 6.50 -10.92
C ALA A 120 17.91 7.12 -9.52
N MET A 121 18.99 7.09 -8.73
CA MET A 121 19.00 7.74 -7.42
C MET A 121 18.91 9.27 -7.54
N ASN A 122 19.65 9.88 -8.48
CA ASN A 122 19.60 11.33 -8.69
C ASN A 122 18.20 11.79 -9.12
N ALA A 123 17.52 11.04 -10.00
CA ALA A 123 16.15 11.33 -10.41
C ALA A 123 15.18 11.22 -9.23
N PHE A 124 15.26 10.14 -8.45
CA PHE A 124 14.49 9.96 -7.22
C PHE A 124 14.67 11.13 -6.25
N GLN A 125 15.93 11.48 -5.94
CA GLN A 125 16.25 12.57 -5.04
C GLN A 125 15.72 13.90 -5.56
N SER A 126 15.87 14.17 -6.86
CA SER A 126 15.42 15.41 -7.48
C SER A 126 13.91 15.61 -7.35
N HIS A 127 13.11 14.57 -7.62
CA HIS A 127 11.64 14.67 -7.51
C HIS A 127 11.17 14.83 -6.06
N VAL A 128 11.74 14.03 -5.15
CA VAL A 128 11.42 14.15 -3.72
C VAL A 128 11.81 15.52 -3.20
N MET A 129 13.03 16.02 -3.51
CA MET A 129 13.48 17.33 -3.07
C MET A 129 12.57 18.45 -3.61
N PHE A 130 12.19 18.39 -4.88
CA PHE A 130 11.28 19.36 -5.48
C PHE A 130 9.96 19.48 -4.70
N MET A 131 9.33 18.34 -4.35
CA MET A 131 8.06 18.35 -3.61
C MET A 131 8.23 18.61 -2.12
N ALA A 132 9.30 18.11 -1.50
CA ALA A 132 9.49 18.21 -0.05
C ALA A 132 9.99 19.59 0.41
N THR A 133 10.61 20.39 -0.47
CA THR A 133 11.20 21.69 -0.09
C THR A 133 10.37 22.89 -0.51
N ASP A 134 9.52 22.75 -1.54
CA ASP A 134 8.68 23.84 -2.00
C ASP A 134 7.35 23.82 -1.23
N PRO A 135 7.02 24.88 -0.45
CA PRO A 135 5.83 24.92 0.38
C PRO A 135 4.51 24.84 -0.42
N ARG A 136 4.55 25.03 -1.74
CA ARG A 136 3.40 24.82 -2.61
C ARG A 136 2.96 23.37 -2.67
N TRP A 137 3.79 22.41 -2.26
CA TRP A 137 3.52 20.97 -2.24
C TRP A 137 3.27 20.43 -0.82
N SER A 138 2.63 21.22 0.04
CA SER A 138 2.37 20.88 1.44
C SER A 138 1.56 19.59 1.67
N GLY A 139 0.87 19.08 0.66
CA GLY A 139 0.13 17.82 0.70
C GLY A 139 1.00 16.58 0.48
N PHE A 140 2.26 16.74 0.07
CA PHE A 140 3.16 15.62 -0.17
C PHE A 140 3.49 14.91 1.15
N CYS A 141 3.17 13.61 1.25
CA CYS A 141 3.24 12.88 2.51
C CYS A 141 4.01 11.56 2.46
N GLY A 142 4.53 11.16 1.31
CA GLY A 142 5.28 9.92 1.19
C GLY A 142 5.58 9.50 -0.23
N VAL A 143 6.26 8.36 -0.34
CA VAL A 143 6.69 7.77 -1.60
C VAL A 143 6.37 6.28 -1.59
N GLN A 144 5.66 5.80 -2.62
CA GLN A 144 5.62 4.38 -2.94
C GLN A 144 6.95 4.05 -3.64
N LEU A 145 7.87 3.37 -2.97
CA LEU A 145 9.21 3.09 -3.50
C LEU A 145 9.18 2.13 -4.69
N ALA A 146 8.23 1.19 -4.71
CA ALA A 146 8.15 0.15 -5.71
C ALA A 146 6.75 -0.43 -5.87
N ASP A 147 6.52 -1.03 -7.04
CA ASP A 147 5.39 -1.91 -7.33
C ASP A 147 5.92 -3.33 -7.58
N GLU A 148 5.66 -4.24 -6.64
CA GLU A 148 6.15 -5.64 -6.63
C GLU A 148 7.65 -5.77 -6.94
N PRO A 149 8.55 -5.25 -6.08
CA PRO A 149 9.99 -5.30 -6.30
C PRO A 149 10.55 -6.73 -6.20
N ARG A 150 10.33 -7.58 -7.21
CA ARG A 150 10.77 -9.00 -7.23
C ARG A 150 12.24 -9.20 -7.63
N ASN A 151 12.91 -8.15 -8.13
CA ASN A 151 14.29 -8.21 -8.63
C ASN A 151 15.28 -7.75 -7.55
N PRO A 152 16.23 -8.61 -7.11
CA PRO A 152 17.20 -8.27 -6.06
C PRO A 152 18.03 -7.00 -6.31
N VAL A 153 18.40 -6.70 -7.57
CA VAL A 153 19.16 -5.49 -7.91
C VAL A 153 18.32 -4.24 -7.68
N ASN A 154 17.02 -4.30 -8.01
CA ASN A 154 16.10 -3.19 -7.78
C ASN A 154 15.83 -3.00 -6.27
N GLN A 155 15.70 -4.10 -5.53
CA GLN A 155 15.48 -4.06 -4.07
C GLN A 155 16.62 -3.33 -3.34
N ALA A 156 17.88 -3.56 -3.72
CA ALA A 156 19.02 -2.84 -3.16
C ALA A 156 18.93 -1.32 -3.40
N ASN A 157 18.51 -0.91 -4.59
CA ASN A 157 18.30 0.51 -4.92
C ASN A 157 17.12 1.12 -4.16
N HIS A 158 15.99 0.40 -4.04
CA HIS A 158 14.87 0.84 -3.20
C HIS A 158 15.27 0.99 -1.73
N ARG A 159 16.18 0.14 -1.24
CA ARG A 159 16.74 0.31 0.10
C ARG A 159 17.57 1.58 0.24
N LEU A 160 18.42 1.91 -0.74
CA LEU A 160 19.18 3.16 -0.74
C LEU A 160 18.26 4.39 -0.78
N GLN A 161 17.22 4.36 -1.61
CA GLN A 161 16.19 5.40 -1.70
C GLN A 161 15.47 5.57 -0.35
N ARG A 162 15.06 4.46 0.27
CA ARG A 162 14.42 4.44 1.60
C ARG A 162 15.32 5.08 2.65
N ASP A 163 16.56 4.63 2.76
CA ASP A 163 17.48 5.09 3.81
C ASP A 163 17.80 6.59 3.66
N TRP A 164 18.00 7.06 2.42
CA TRP A 164 18.18 8.49 2.16
C TRP A 164 16.92 9.30 2.51
N LEU A 165 15.72 8.83 2.15
CA LEU A 165 14.46 9.51 2.45
C LEU A 165 14.25 9.60 3.96
N VAL A 166 14.48 8.50 4.67
CA VAL A 166 14.37 8.41 6.13
C VAL A 166 15.31 9.39 6.81
N GLN A 167 16.55 9.50 6.34
CA GLN A 167 17.54 10.41 6.88
C GLN A 167 17.24 11.88 6.59
N THR A 168 16.76 12.19 5.37
CA THR A 168 16.64 13.57 4.88
C THR A 168 15.27 14.17 5.18
N TYR A 169 14.21 13.38 5.07
CA TYR A 169 12.82 13.78 5.23
C TYR A 169 12.07 12.79 6.15
N PRO A 170 12.38 12.75 7.46
CA PRO A 170 11.87 11.74 8.38
C PRO A 170 10.35 11.73 8.56
N HIS A 171 9.66 12.79 8.14
CA HIS A 171 8.20 12.92 8.19
C HIS A 171 7.48 12.31 6.98
N LEU A 172 8.20 11.95 5.90
CA LEU A 172 7.63 11.32 4.71
C LEU A 172 7.60 9.80 4.89
N LEU A 173 6.46 9.19 4.55
CA LEU A 173 6.25 7.74 4.63
C LEU A 173 6.86 7.02 3.41
N THR A 174 7.39 5.82 3.61
CA THR A 174 7.78 4.91 2.52
C THR A 174 6.86 3.70 2.43
N LEU A 175 6.39 3.38 1.23
CA LEU A 175 5.53 2.21 1.00
C LEU A 175 6.06 1.36 -0.15
N ILE A 176 5.70 0.08 -0.17
CA ILE A 176 5.80 -0.74 -1.39
C ILE A 176 4.47 -1.44 -1.63
N CYS A 177 4.14 -1.67 -2.91
CA CYS A 177 3.04 -2.55 -3.29
C CYS A 177 3.54 -3.99 -3.40
N GLU A 178 2.77 -4.93 -2.87
CA GLU A 178 3.07 -6.36 -2.90
C GLU A 178 1.81 -7.18 -3.15
N VAL A 179 1.92 -8.32 -3.84
CA VAL A 179 0.77 -9.21 -4.02
C VAL A 179 0.39 -9.84 -2.69
N LEU A 180 -0.90 -9.83 -2.34
CA LEU A 180 -1.39 -10.56 -1.18
C LEU A 180 -1.40 -12.07 -1.47
N THR A 181 -0.35 -12.77 -1.06
CA THR A 181 -0.21 -14.22 -1.25
C THR A 181 0.04 -14.91 0.10
N ASP A 182 -0.05 -16.25 0.12
CA ASP A 182 0.37 -17.06 1.27
C ASP A 182 1.89 -17.25 1.34
N TYR A 183 2.59 -16.97 0.23
CA TYR A 183 4.04 -16.96 0.15
C TYR A 183 4.64 -15.77 0.92
N PRO A 184 5.81 -15.95 1.55
CA PRO A 184 6.47 -14.94 2.37
C PRO A 184 7.16 -13.83 1.54
N THR A 185 6.55 -13.36 0.44
CA THR A 185 7.19 -12.35 -0.44
C THR A 185 7.41 -11.04 0.32
N CYS A 186 6.36 -10.49 0.94
CA CYS A 186 6.46 -9.26 1.73
C CYS A 186 7.49 -9.34 2.88
N GLU A 187 7.67 -10.53 3.47
CA GLU A 187 8.65 -10.76 4.52
C GLU A 187 10.08 -10.67 3.97
N LYS A 188 10.34 -11.28 2.81
CA LYS A 188 11.64 -11.17 2.12
C LYS A 188 11.93 -9.73 1.71
N GLU A 189 10.94 -9.03 1.15
CA GLU A 189 11.09 -7.62 0.76
C GLU A 189 11.36 -6.72 1.95
N PHE A 190 10.70 -6.98 3.09
CA PHE A 190 10.94 -6.22 4.30
C PHE A 190 12.37 -6.35 4.80
N GLU A 191 12.93 -7.56 4.83
CA GLU A 191 14.30 -7.76 5.33
C GLU A 191 15.33 -6.93 4.52
N ILE A 192 15.03 -6.66 3.25
CA ILE A 192 15.90 -5.93 2.33
C ILE A 192 15.58 -4.42 2.34
N ILE A 193 14.36 -4.04 1.96
CA ILE A 193 13.96 -2.65 1.70
C ILE A 193 13.57 -1.91 2.98
N ARG A 194 12.91 -2.60 3.94
CA ARG A 194 12.36 -2.04 5.19
C ARG A 194 11.46 -0.81 4.99
N PRO A 195 10.38 -0.91 4.19
CA PRO A 195 9.42 0.18 4.04
C PRO A 195 8.67 0.43 5.36
N ASP A 196 8.08 1.63 5.50
CA ASP A 196 7.26 1.97 6.67
C ASP A 196 5.88 1.30 6.60
N ALA A 197 5.37 1.03 5.40
CA ALA A 197 4.09 0.36 5.19
C ALA A 197 4.07 -0.49 3.92
N PHE A 198 3.12 -1.42 3.85
CA PHE A 198 2.83 -2.24 2.68
C PHE A 198 1.45 -1.92 2.16
N ILE A 199 1.33 -1.82 0.84
CA ILE A 199 0.07 -1.86 0.12
C ILE A 199 -0.08 -3.26 -0.46
N TYR A 200 -0.91 -4.08 0.17
CA TYR A 200 -1.17 -5.43 -0.32
C TYR A 200 -2.21 -5.36 -1.44
N GLN A 201 -1.76 -5.70 -2.64
CA GLN A 201 -2.59 -5.89 -3.81
C GLN A 201 -3.50 -7.08 -3.56
N TRP A 202 -4.71 -6.76 -3.13
CA TRP A 202 -5.75 -7.72 -2.91
C TRP A 202 -6.80 -7.49 -3.98
N TYR A 203 -6.74 -8.32 -5.01
CA TYR A 203 -7.69 -8.32 -6.11
C TYR A 203 -8.67 -9.49 -5.98
N PRO A 204 -9.52 -9.59 -4.92
CA PRO A 204 -10.64 -10.54 -4.92
C PRO A 204 -11.65 -10.26 -6.04
N TYR A 205 -11.44 -9.17 -6.77
CA TYR A 205 -12.26 -8.77 -7.89
C TYR A 205 -11.73 -9.37 -9.21
N TYR A 206 -10.46 -9.70 -9.30
CA TYR A 206 -9.79 -10.45 -10.36
C TYR A 206 -8.44 -10.89 -9.80
N THR A 207 -8.35 -12.00 -9.07
CA THR A 207 -7.00 -12.53 -8.79
C THR A 207 -6.41 -12.92 -10.14
N SER A 208 -5.11 -12.80 -10.27
CA SER A 208 -4.22 -13.07 -11.42
C SER A 208 -4.44 -14.38 -12.20
N ASP A 209 -5.43 -15.16 -11.81
CA ASP A 209 -5.70 -16.55 -12.14
C ASP A 209 -7.19 -16.76 -12.49
N THR A 210 -8.01 -15.69 -12.54
CA THR A 210 -9.34 -15.59 -13.18
C THR A 210 -10.46 -16.56 -12.77
N ASP A 211 -10.20 -17.54 -11.89
CA ASP A 211 -11.08 -18.71 -11.75
C ASP A 211 -12.04 -18.69 -10.54
N SER A 212 -11.90 -17.76 -9.58
CA SER A 212 -12.82 -17.66 -8.43
C SER A 212 -13.26 -16.23 -8.13
N LEU A 213 -14.57 -16.02 -8.09
CA LEU A 213 -15.23 -14.78 -7.67
C LEU A 213 -15.48 -14.72 -6.15
N ASP A 214 -15.23 -15.81 -5.44
CA ASP A 214 -15.48 -15.95 -4.01
C ASP A 214 -14.23 -15.67 -3.19
N ILE A 215 -14.42 -15.02 -2.03
CA ILE A 215 -13.39 -14.98 -0.99
C ILE A 215 -13.21 -16.41 -0.49
N THR A 216 -12.12 -17.04 -0.93
CA THR A 216 -11.80 -18.39 -0.50
C THR A 216 -11.25 -18.35 0.93
N PRO A 217 -11.37 -19.45 1.69
CA PRO A 217 -10.76 -19.49 3.03
C PRO A 217 -9.23 -19.27 2.98
N TYR A 218 -8.59 -19.56 1.85
CA TYR A 218 -7.19 -19.24 1.57
C TYR A 218 -6.91 -17.72 1.58
N MET A 219 -7.83 -16.89 1.07
CA MET A 219 -7.64 -15.43 1.08
C MET A 219 -7.69 -14.84 2.50
N TYR A 220 -8.51 -15.42 3.38
CA TYR A 220 -8.49 -15.07 4.80
C TYR A 220 -7.17 -15.48 5.48
N ALA A 221 -6.56 -16.58 5.05
CA ALA A 221 -5.22 -16.97 5.51
C ALA A 221 -4.16 -15.94 5.11
N CYS A 222 -4.17 -15.46 3.86
CA CYS A 222 -3.24 -14.41 3.42
C CYS A 222 -3.40 -13.10 4.23
N LEU A 223 -4.65 -12.66 4.46
CA LEU A 223 -4.94 -11.49 5.31
C LEU A 223 -4.43 -11.67 6.75
N ALA A 224 -4.63 -12.87 7.32
CA ALA A 224 -4.14 -13.19 8.66
C ALA A 224 -2.62 -13.09 8.76
N ARG A 225 -1.92 -13.66 7.77
CA ARG A 225 -0.47 -13.63 7.69
C ARG A 225 0.04 -12.20 7.58
N ALA A 226 -0.49 -11.42 6.64
CA ALA A 226 -0.13 -10.01 6.45
C ALA A 226 -0.40 -9.20 7.74
N SER A 227 -1.55 -9.38 8.36
CA SER A 227 -1.90 -8.76 9.65
C SER A 227 -0.86 -9.06 10.73
N LYS A 228 -0.55 -10.34 10.96
CA LYS A 228 0.43 -10.77 11.98
C LYS A 228 1.81 -10.19 11.68
N PHE A 229 2.24 -10.27 10.43
CA PHE A 229 3.53 -9.75 9.98
C PHE A 229 3.68 -8.24 10.25
N ASN A 230 2.68 -7.44 9.87
CA ASN A 230 2.72 -6.00 10.03
C ASN A 230 2.66 -5.59 11.51
N GLN A 231 1.85 -6.28 12.33
CA GLN A 231 1.81 -6.06 13.77
C GLN A 231 3.16 -6.35 14.45
N GLU A 232 3.80 -7.48 14.12
CA GLU A 232 5.08 -7.87 14.72
C GLU A 232 6.21 -6.86 14.41
N ARG A 233 6.09 -6.08 13.33
CA ARG A 233 7.10 -5.14 12.84
C ARG A 233 6.70 -3.67 12.96
N GLY A 234 5.48 -3.38 13.41
CA GLY A 234 4.93 -2.03 13.47
C GLY A 234 4.77 -1.37 12.09
N THR A 235 4.69 -2.12 10.99
CA THR A 235 4.51 -1.52 9.64
C THR A 235 3.04 -1.23 9.35
N GLY A 236 2.79 -0.23 8.50
CA GLY A 236 1.43 0.07 8.05
C GLY A 236 0.87 -1.04 7.15
N PHE A 237 -0.38 -1.44 7.40
CA PHE A 237 -1.08 -2.49 6.66
C PHE A 237 -2.19 -1.89 5.79
N PHE A 238 -1.89 -1.63 4.52
CA PHE A 238 -2.86 -1.14 3.54
C PHE A 238 -3.31 -2.24 2.59
N ILE A 239 -4.52 -2.09 2.08
CA ILE A 239 -5.08 -2.99 1.07
C ILE A 239 -5.39 -2.18 -0.19
N ALA A 240 -4.87 -2.61 -1.33
CA ALA A 240 -5.33 -2.13 -2.63
C ALA A 240 -6.52 -2.96 -3.10
N ARG A 241 -7.72 -2.41 -2.99
CA ARG A 241 -8.94 -3.05 -3.49
C ARG A 241 -8.98 -2.91 -5.01
N GLY A 242 -9.10 -4.03 -5.71
CA GLY A 242 -9.25 -4.04 -7.17
C GLY A 242 -10.62 -3.51 -7.62
N VAL A 243 -10.70 -2.27 -8.08
CA VAL A 243 -11.91 -1.77 -8.76
C VAL A 243 -11.87 -2.08 -10.27
N THR A 244 -11.06 -3.04 -10.71
CA THR A 244 -10.85 -3.40 -12.12
C THR A 244 -11.78 -4.54 -12.61
N GLY A 245 -12.03 -4.56 -13.92
CA GLY A 245 -12.88 -5.56 -14.60
C GLY A 245 -14.39 -5.45 -14.31
N PRO A 246 -15.23 -6.39 -14.79
CA PRO A 246 -16.68 -6.38 -14.65
C PRO A 246 -17.23 -5.88 -13.31
N PRO A 247 -18.31 -5.07 -13.35
CA PRO A 247 -18.95 -4.53 -12.16
C PRO A 247 -19.26 -5.60 -11.13
N LYS A 248 -18.83 -5.34 -9.89
CA LYS A 248 -19.03 -6.26 -8.77
C LYS A 248 -20.29 -5.87 -8.01
N SER A 249 -20.89 -6.83 -7.30
CA SER A 249 -22.05 -6.55 -6.46
C SER A 249 -21.61 -5.73 -5.23
N ASP A 250 -22.49 -4.87 -4.74
CA ASP A 250 -22.27 -4.10 -3.51
C ASP A 250 -21.93 -5.01 -2.33
N SER A 251 -22.59 -6.18 -2.24
CA SER A 251 -22.34 -7.15 -1.18
C SER A 251 -20.92 -7.70 -1.24
N LEU A 252 -20.43 -8.08 -2.42
CA LEU A 252 -19.06 -8.57 -2.57
C LEU A 252 -18.03 -7.47 -2.23
N LEU A 253 -18.27 -6.25 -2.71
CA LEU A 253 -17.41 -5.10 -2.41
C LEU A 253 -17.33 -4.82 -0.90
N ARG A 254 -18.48 -4.90 -0.19
CA ARG A 254 -18.56 -4.76 1.26
C ARG A 254 -17.84 -5.89 1.99
N ILE A 255 -18.12 -7.16 1.67
CA ILE A 255 -17.50 -8.30 2.37
C ILE A 255 -15.98 -8.21 2.28
N ASN A 256 -15.42 -7.90 1.10
CA ASN A 256 -13.98 -7.69 0.95
C ASN A 256 -13.49 -6.55 1.84
N THR A 257 -14.10 -5.37 1.76
CA THR A 257 -13.71 -4.20 2.56
C THR A 257 -13.72 -4.51 4.05
N TYR A 258 -14.82 -5.07 4.57
CA TYR A 258 -14.96 -5.35 6.00
C TYR A 258 -14.13 -6.54 6.46
N ALA A 259 -13.82 -7.51 5.60
CA ALA A 259 -12.88 -8.57 5.92
C ALA A 259 -11.47 -8.01 6.14
N ALA A 260 -10.95 -7.17 5.23
CA ALA A 260 -9.66 -6.50 5.43
C ALA A 260 -9.63 -5.67 6.73
N LEU A 261 -10.70 -4.92 7.02
CA LEU A 261 -10.81 -4.17 8.27
C LEU A 261 -10.82 -5.07 9.50
N ALA A 262 -11.51 -6.21 9.46
CA ALA A 262 -11.54 -7.16 10.56
C ALA A 262 -10.16 -7.76 10.84
N TYR A 263 -9.32 -7.92 9.81
CA TYR A 263 -7.92 -8.27 9.92
C TYR A 263 -7.00 -7.09 10.29
N GLY A 264 -7.58 -5.93 10.62
CA GLY A 264 -6.89 -4.74 11.11
C GLY A 264 -6.06 -3.98 10.07
N CYS A 265 -6.50 -4.04 8.81
CA CYS A 265 -6.06 -3.09 7.80
C CYS A 265 -6.26 -1.64 8.29
N LYS A 266 -5.25 -0.79 8.08
CA LYS A 266 -5.19 0.61 8.56
C LYS A 266 -5.46 1.65 7.47
N GLY A 267 -5.73 1.20 6.24
CA GLY A 267 -6.13 2.07 5.15
C GLY A 267 -6.32 1.33 3.82
N PHE A 268 -7.00 1.98 2.88
CA PHE A 268 -7.16 1.47 1.51
C PHE A 268 -6.37 2.33 0.52
N MET A 269 -5.80 1.70 -0.50
CA MET A 269 -5.21 2.37 -1.65
C MET A 269 -5.70 1.72 -2.95
N ASP A 270 -6.89 2.09 -3.39
CA ASP A 270 -7.60 1.38 -4.44
C ASP A 270 -6.88 1.40 -5.78
N PHE A 271 -6.86 0.25 -6.44
CA PHE A 271 -6.38 0.11 -7.81
C PHE A 271 -7.61 0.01 -8.73
N SER A 272 -8.01 1.06 -9.44
CA SER A 272 -7.39 2.39 -9.58
C SER A 272 -8.44 3.50 -9.65
N TRP A 273 -7.99 4.76 -9.58
CA TRP A 273 -8.83 5.93 -9.85
C TRP A 273 -9.55 5.82 -11.19
N ASP A 274 -8.81 5.50 -12.25
CA ASP A 274 -9.33 5.46 -13.61
C ASP A 274 -9.38 4.03 -14.19
N SER A 275 -10.26 3.84 -15.17
CA SER A 275 -10.31 2.69 -16.05
C SER A 275 -9.09 2.71 -16.98
N SER A 276 -7.92 2.30 -16.50
CA SER A 276 -6.74 2.22 -17.35
C SER A 276 -6.88 1.04 -18.34
N ASP A 277 -7.55 1.26 -19.49
CA ASP A 277 -7.35 0.38 -20.65
C ASP A 277 -5.98 0.70 -21.25
N ARG A 278 -4.96 0.16 -20.56
CA ARG A 278 -3.51 0.44 -20.59
C ARG A 278 -2.85 0.39 -21.98
N TYR A 279 -3.60 0.04 -23.04
CA TYR A 279 -3.05 -0.18 -24.38
C TYR A 279 -3.87 0.41 -25.53
N LYS A 280 -4.97 1.14 -25.26
CA LYS A 280 -5.93 1.45 -26.32
C LYS A 280 -6.46 2.88 -26.38
N GLN A 281 -6.05 3.80 -25.50
CA GLN A 281 -6.61 5.16 -25.52
C GLN A 281 -6.21 6.03 -26.73
N THR A 282 -5.19 5.64 -27.49
CA THR A 282 -4.91 6.23 -28.81
C THR A 282 -5.92 5.79 -29.88
N GLN A 283 -6.67 4.72 -29.62
CA GLN A 283 -7.83 4.30 -30.40
C GLN A 283 -9.07 4.80 -29.66
N LEU A 284 -9.92 5.57 -30.35
CA LEU A 284 -11.20 6.03 -29.79
C LEU A 284 -12.09 4.82 -29.48
N ILE A 285 -11.95 4.24 -28.28
CA ILE A 285 -12.80 3.13 -27.85
C ILE A 285 -14.24 3.69 -27.75
N PRO A 286 -15.21 3.10 -28.48
CA PRO A 286 -16.59 3.61 -28.49
C PRO A 286 -17.20 3.63 -27.09
N ASP A 287 -16.91 2.59 -26.31
CA ASP A 287 -17.41 2.33 -24.97
C ASP A 287 -16.23 2.11 -24.01
N PRO A 288 -15.89 3.09 -23.17
CA PRO A 288 -14.79 2.94 -22.22
C PRO A 288 -15.12 1.84 -21.19
N PRO A 289 -14.12 1.20 -20.60
CA PRO A 289 -14.36 0.14 -19.63
C PRO A 289 -15.13 0.64 -18.41
N ASP A 290 -16.11 -0.14 -17.94
CA ASP A 290 -16.87 0.16 -16.72
C ASP A 290 -16.16 -0.40 -15.47
N TRP A 291 -14.95 0.10 -15.20
CA TRP A 291 -14.16 -0.23 -14.02
C TRP A 291 -13.28 0.94 -13.58
N GLY A 292 -12.72 0.91 -12.37
CA GLY A 292 -12.14 2.11 -11.74
C GLY A 292 -13.23 2.99 -11.12
N TYR A 293 -12.88 4.14 -10.56
CA TYR A 293 -13.87 5.14 -10.14
C TYR A 293 -14.40 5.94 -11.33
N VAL A 294 -13.53 6.26 -12.28
CA VAL A 294 -13.92 7.00 -13.48
C VAL A 294 -13.36 6.30 -14.72
N SER A 295 -13.99 6.55 -15.85
CA SER A 295 -13.40 6.28 -17.16
C SER A 295 -13.19 7.58 -17.90
N TYR A 296 -12.16 7.64 -18.73
CA TYR A 296 -11.89 8.83 -19.54
C TYR A 296 -12.35 8.63 -20.97
N ARG A 297 -13.15 9.57 -21.47
CA ARG A 297 -13.55 9.63 -22.88
C ARG A 297 -13.18 10.98 -23.45
N ARG A 298 -12.23 11.01 -24.39
CA ARG A 298 -11.72 12.25 -25.02
C ARG A 298 -11.25 13.27 -23.97
N GLY A 299 -10.49 12.81 -22.96
CA GLY A 299 -9.98 13.65 -21.88
C GLY A 299 -11.02 14.10 -20.84
N LYS A 300 -12.26 13.61 -20.90
CA LYS A 300 -13.29 13.91 -19.90
C LYS A 300 -13.56 12.69 -19.03
N ALA A 301 -13.47 12.88 -17.71
CA ALA A 301 -13.87 11.88 -16.73
C ALA A 301 -15.39 11.63 -16.80
N SER A 302 -15.77 10.37 -16.77
CA SER A 302 -17.14 9.88 -16.69
C SER A 302 -17.22 8.86 -15.55
N PRO A 303 -18.14 9.03 -14.58
CA PRO A 303 -18.31 8.06 -13.51
C PRO A 303 -18.59 6.64 -14.04
N THR A 304 -17.98 5.64 -13.43
CA THR A 304 -18.30 4.22 -13.67
C THR A 304 -19.39 3.74 -12.72
N SER A 305 -19.91 2.54 -12.95
CA SER A 305 -20.84 1.88 -12.04
C SER A 305 -20.21 1.51 -10.69
N HIS A 306 -18.87 1.45 -10.57
CA HIS A 306 -18.21 1.24 -9.28
C HIS A 306 -18.17 2.50 -8.43
N LEU A 307 -18.13 3.70 -9.02
CA LEU A 307 -18.01 4.96 -8.28
C LEU A 307 -19.07 5.10 -7.19
N GLU A 308 -20.34 4.91 -7.53
CA GLU A 308 -21.42 5.08 -6.55
C GLU A 308 -21.38 3.99 -5.47
N LYS A 309 -21.06 2.75 -5.85
CA LYS A 309 -20.96 1.61 -4.93
C LYS A 309 -19.84 1.83 -3.93
N MET A 310 -18.65 2.17 -4.42
CA MET A 310 -17.48 2.44 -3.59
C MET A 310 -17.66 3.71 -2.75
N ALA A 311 -18.28 4.76 -3.29
CA ALA A 311 -18.60 5.97 -2.52
C ALA A 311 -19.47 5.66 -1.29
N ARG A 312 -20.48 4.79 -1.43
CA ARG A 312 -21.31 4.34 -0.31
C ARG A 312 -20.47 3.58 0.73
N ILE A 313 -19.65 2.63 0.28
CA ILE A 313 -18.81 1.81 1.16
C ILE A 313 -17.75 2.67 1.86
N ASN A 314 -17.07 3.55 1.15
CA ASN A 314 -16.06 4.45 1.71
C ASN A 314 -16.67 5.40 2.75
N ARG A 315 -17.91 5.85 2.55
CA ARG A 315 -18.64 6.64 3.57
C ARG A 315 -18.94 5.82 4.82
N GLU A 316 -19.34 4.56 4.66
CA GLU A 316 -19.53 3.65 5.80
C GLU A 316 -18.22 3.48 6.58
N VAL A 317 -17.10 3.23 5.89
CA VAL A 317 -15.76 3.13 6.49
C VAL A 317 -15.34 4.42 7.18
N ALA A 318 -15.52 5.58 6.53
CA ALA A 318 -15.15 6.88 7.10
C ALA A 318 -15.88 7.17 8.41
N ASN A 319 -17.15 6.77 8.53
CA ASN A 319 -17.94 6.95 9.76
C ASN A 319 -17.38 6.16 10.95
N ILE A 320 -16.78 4.99 10.70
CA ILE A 320 -16.18 4.13 11.73
C ILE A 320 -14.64 4.25 11.80
N GLY A 321 -14.04 5.07 10.93
CA GLY A 321 -12.59 5.13 10.72
C GLY A 321 -11.80 5.46 11.99
N HIS A 322 -12.29 6.39 12.81
CA HIS A 322 -11.66 6.72 14.08
C HIS A 322 -11.58 5.50 15.02
N THR A 323 -12.68 4.76 15.15
CA THR A 323 -12.73 3.52 15.95
C THR A 323 -11.80 2.45 15.37
N LEU A 324 -11.73 2.31 14.04
CA LEU A 324 -10.85 1.34 13.38
C LEU A 324 -9.35 1.61 13.63
N LEU A 325 -8.95 2.86 13.74
CA LEU A 325 -7.57 3.23 14.08
C LEU A 325 -7.23 2.85 15.52
N GLU A 326 -8.15 3.07 16.46
CA GLU A 326 -8.00 2.80 17.90
C GLU A 326 -8.12 1.31 18.27
N LEU A 327 -8.83 0.51 17.46
CA LEU A 327 -8.97 -0.91 17.71
C LEU A 327 -7.64 -1.65 17.46
N GLN A 328 -7.18 -2.36 18.50
CA GLN A 328 -6.19 -3.42 18.38
C GLN A 328 -6.85 -4.63 17.69
N HIS A 329 -6.08 -5.35 16.88
CA HIS A 329 -6.59 -6.45 16.06
C HIS A 329 -7.33 -7.46 16.94
N VAL A 330 -8.63 -7.60 16.75
CA VAL A 330 -9.39 -8.70 17.34
C VAL A 330 -9.17 -9.89 16.42
N ARG A 331 -8.65 -11.00 16.97
CA ARG A 331 -8.57 -12.28 16.24
C ARG A 331 -9.90 -12.52 15.52
N THR A 332 -9.88 -12.57 14.20
CA THR A 332 -11.06 -12.91 13.42
C THR A 332 -11.33 -14.40 13.58
N TYR A 333 -12.33 -14.72 14.40
CA TYR A 333 -12.86 -16.06 14.51
C TYR A 333 -13.71 -16.35 13.27
N HIS A 334 -13.14 -17.06 12.30
CA HIS A 334 -13.94 -17.64 11.22
C HIS A 334 -14.69 -18.83 11.80
N LEU A 335 -15.99 -18.64 12.05
CA LEU A 335 -16.88 -19.72 12.48
C LEU A 335 -17.17 -20.64 11.30
N ASN A 336 -16.32 -21.65 11.10
CA ASN A 336 -16.71 -22.80 10.32
C ASN A 336 -17.62 -23.68 11.19
N LEU A 337 -18.93 -23.58 10.97
CA LEU A 337 -19.96 -24.30 11.74
C LEU A 337 -19.89 -25.83 11.56
N GLU A 338 -19.28 -26.33 10.49
CA GLU A 338 -19.09 -27.77 10.25
C GLU A 338 -17.84 -28.31 10.96
N THR A 339 -16.71 -27.59 10.88
CA THR A 339 -15.42 -28.11 11.37
C THR A 339 -15.12 -27.73 12.81
N LYS A 340 -15.86 -26.78 13.41
CA LYS A 340 -15.59 -26.21 14.75
C LYS A 340 -14.17 -25.67 14.92
N ASN A 341 -13.44 -25.42 13.83
CA ASN A 341 -12.14 -24.77 13.85
C ASN A 341 -12.33 -23.25 13.81
N TYR A 342 -11.69 -22.55 14.75
CA TYR A 342 -11.98 -21.15 15.07
C TYR A 342 -11.07 -20.14 14.38
N GLY A 343 -10.37 -20.52 13.30
CA GLY A 343 -9.56 -19.59 12.51
C GLY A 343 -9.04 -20.23 11.23
N ALA A 344 -9.14 -19.52 10.11
CA ALA A 344 -8.57 -19.93 8.82
C ALA A 344 -7.05 -20.23 8.94
N GLU A 345 -6.37 -19.53 9.85
CA GLU A 345 -4.95 -19.73 10.19
C GLU A 345 -4.59 -21.17 10.55
N PHE A 346 -5.46 -21.84 11.31
CA PHE A 346 -5.27 -23.23 11.74
C PHE A 346 -5.60 -24.24 10.65
N GLN A 347 -6.53 -23.90 9.76
CA GLN A 347 -6.92 -24.78 8.65
C GLN A 347 -5.85 -24.84 7.56
N TYR A 348 -5.09 -23.75 7.37
CA TYR A 348 -4.04 -23.65 6.35
C TYR A 348 -2.62 -23.78 6.90
N HIS A 349 -2.44 -24.21 8.16
CA HIS A 349 -1.11 -24.41 8.74
C HIS A 349 -0.18 -23.19 8.60
N ILE A 350 -0.72 -21.96 8.69
CA ILE A 350 0.06 -20.74 8.44
C ILE A 350 1.28 -20.67 9.36
N ASP A 351 1.15 -21.13 10.60
CA ASP A 351 2.24 -21.18 11.57
C ASP A 351 3.30 -22.27 11.25
N ASP A 352 2.93 -23.35 10.55
CA ASP A 352 3.85 -24.43 10.15
C ASP A 352 4.59 -24.12 8.83
N MET A 353 4.05 -23.22 8.00
CA MET A 353 4.70 -22.74 6.77
C MET A 353 5.97 -21.90 7.02
N LYS A 354 6.36 -21.67 8.29
CA LYS A 354 7.64 -21.04 8.66
C LYS A 354 8.88 -21.94 8.44
N LYS A 355 8.73 -23.18 7.97
CA LYS A 355 9.79 -24.21 8.05
C LYS A 355 10.51 -24.60 6.76
N ASP A 356 10.05 -24.18 5.59
CA ASP A 356 10.73 -24.54 4.33
C ASP A 356 11.34 -23.29 3.69
N GLY A 357 12.56 -22.98 4.13
CA GLY A 357 13.46 -21.97 3.56
C GLY A 357 14.89 -22.47 3.59
#